data_AF-A0A523C684-F1
#
_entry.id   AF-A0A523C684-F1
#
_cell.length_a   1.000
_cell.length_b   1.000
_cell.length_c   1.000
_cell.angle_alpha   90.00
_cell.angle_beta   90.00
_cell.angle_gamma   90.00
#
_symmetry.space_group_name_H-M   'P 1'
#
loop_
_entity.id
_entity.type
_entity.pdbx_description
1 polymer ?
#
loop_
_entity_poly.entity_id
_entity_poly.type
_entity_poly.pdbx_seq_one_letter_code
_entity_poly.pdbx_strand_id
1 'polypeptide(L)' 'MGCDCKGPTGGDKVKKAICWMSEELLHNPQKKRGAVIREAEIRFDLSPAECEFLSKNFGDSAPC' A
#
# COMPACT_ATOMS: atom_id res chain seq x y z
N MET A 1 7.20 6.81 -25.03
CA MET A 1 7.29 6.18 -23.70
C MET A 1 5.94 6.33 -23.02
N GLY A 2 5.10 5.31 -23.12
CA GLY A 2 3.87 5.20 -22.33
C GLY A 2 3.94 3.83 -21.70
N CYS A 3 4.34 3.79 -20.44
CA CYS A 3 4.54 2.54 -19.73
C CYS A 3 3.18 1.98 -19.30
N ASP A 4 3.02 0.68 -19.58
CA ASP A 4 2.24 -0.30 -18.85
C ASP A 4 0.76 -0.52 -19.19
N CYS A 5 0.60 -1.52 -20.06
CA CYS A 5 -0.53 -2.43 -20.18
C CYS A 5 -0.78 -3.19 -18.86
N LYS A 6 -2.01 -3.20 -18.32
CA LYS A 6 -2.58 -4.41 -17.68
C LYS A 6 -4.06 -4.25 -17.33
N GLY A 7 -4.88 -5.21 -17.76
CA GLY A 7 -6.24 -5.40 -17.26
C GLY A 7 -6.29 -5.83 -15.79
N PRO A 8 -7.50 -6.01 -15.21
CA PRO A 8 -7.73 -6.15 -13.78
C PRO A 8 -7.10 -7.45 -13.26
N THR A 9 -5.85 -7.35 -12.84
CA THR A 9 -5.09 -8.40 -12.17
C THR A 9 -4.77 -7.86 -10.78
N GLY A 10 -4.84 -8.70 -9.73
CA GLY A 10 -4.89 -8.28 -8.31
C GLY A 10 -4.03 -7.08 -7.87
N GLY A 11 -2.88 -6.86 -8.53
CA GLY A 11 -2.03 -5.68 -8.34
C GLY A 11 -2.67 -4.32 -8.62
N ASP A 12 -3.83 -4.20 -9.29
CA ASP A 12 -4.55 -2.93 -9.42
C ASP A 12 -5.02 -2.38 -8.07
N LYS A 13 -5.50 -3.26 -7.19
CA LYS A 13 -5.92 -2.87 -5.84
C LYS A 13 -4.72 -2.40 -5.02
N VAL A 14 -3.60 -3.12 -5.10
CA VAL A 14 -2.35 -2.73 -4.41
C VAL A 14 -1.78 -1.43 -4.96
N LYS A 15 -1.79 -1.20 -6.28
CA LYS A 15 -1.34 0.08 -6.85
C LYS A 15 -2.17 1.25 -6.32
N LYS A 16 -3.50 1.09 -6.25
CA LYS A 16 -4.39 2.11 -5.68
C LYS A 16 -4.14 2.32 -4.18
N ALA A 17 -3.92 1.24 -3.45
CA ALA A 17 -3.52 1.29 -2.04
C ALA A 17 -2.22 2.08 -1.85
N ILE A 18 -1.16 1.76 -2.60
CA ILE A 18 0.14 2.45 -2.51
C ILE A 18 0.02 3.93 -2.89
N CYS A 19 -0.76 4.25 -3.92
CA CYS A 19 -1.01 5.64 -4.32
C CYS A 19 -1.64 6.42 -3.15
N TRP A 20 -2.73 5.88 -2.60
CA TRP A 20 -3.42 6.50 -1.47
C TRP A 20 -2.53 6.60 -0.22
N MET A 21 -1.75 5.56 0.08
CA MET A 21 -0.80 5.57 1.20
C MET A 21 0.24 6.68 1.03
N SER A 22 0.73 6.90 -0.19
CA SER A 22 1.72 7.93 -0.50
C SER A 22 1.16 9.33 -0.30
N GLU A 23 -0.08 9.56 -0.74
CA GLU A 23 -0.81 10.81 -0.51
C GLU A 23 -1.05 11.04 0.99
N GLU A 24 -1.51 10.01 1.72
CA GLU A 24 -1.74 10.11 3.16
C GLU A 24 -0.45 10.40 3.95
N LEU A 25 0.66 9.74 3.61
CA LEU A 25 1.95 9.97 4.26
C LEU A 25 2.53 11.35 3.90
N LEU A 26 2.25 11.85 2.69
CA LEU A 26 2.66 13.18 2.28
C LEU A 26 1.90 14.27 3.04
N HIS A 27 0.59 14.07 3.23
CA HIS A 27 -0.28 15.01 3.94
C HIS A 27 -0.10 14.91 5.47
N ASN A 28 0.21 13.71 5.97
CA ASN A 28 0.33 13.40 7.39
C ASN A 28 1.61 12.62 7.67
N PRO A 29 2.80 13.26 7.62
CA PRO A 29 4.08 12.59 7.85
C PRO A 29 4.25 12.08 9.30
N GLN A 30 3.43 12.55 10.24
CA GLN A 30 3.38 12.01 11.62
C GLN A 30 2.67 10.66 11.71
N LYS A 31 1.91 10.27 10.67
CA LYS A 31 1.14 9.03 10.65
C LYS A 31 2.10 7.88 10.37
N LYS A 32 2.10 6.86 11.23
CA LYS A 32 2.98 5.70 11.07
C LYS A 32 2.60 4.91 9.81
N ARG A 33 3.60 4.51 9.02
CA ARG A 33 3.41 3.72 7.81
C ARG A 33 2.59 2.46 8.06
N GLY A 34 2.83 1.77 9.18
CA GLY A 34 2.05 0.59 9.59
C GLY A 34 0.54 0.87 9.78
N ALA A 35 0.17 2.06 10.28
CA ALA A 35 -1.23 2.44 10.40
C ALA A 35 -1.85 2.69 9.02
N VAL A 36 -1.12 3.39 8.15
CA VAL A 36 -1.54 3.72 6.78
C VAL A 36 -1.67 2.46 5.92
N ILE A 37 -0.76 1.48 6.06
CA ILE A 37 -0.86 0.16 5.42
C ILE A 37 -2.13 -0.55 5.83
N ARG A 38 -2.41 -0.62 7.14
CA ARG A 38 -3.60 -1.29 7.65
C ARG A 38 -4.90 -0.63 7.18
N GLU A 39 -4.93 0.69 7.12
CA GLU A 39 -6.07 1.40 6.54
C GLU A 39 -6.22 1.10 5.04
N ALA A 40 -5.12 1.04 4.29
CA ALA A 40 -5.15 0.72 2.88
C ALA A 40 -5.62 -0.72 2.62
N GLU A 41 -5.20 -1.69 3.44
CA GLU A 41 -5.61 -3.10 3.37
C GLU A 41 -7.11 -3.26 3.51
N ILE A 42 -7.71 -2.57 4.49
CA ILE A 42 -9.16 -2.60 4.74
C ILE A 42 -9.90 -1.81 3.66
N ARG A 43 -9.38 -0.65 3.26
CA ARG A 43 -10.03 0.25 2.30
C ARG A 43 -10.09 -0.33 0.88
N PHE A 44 -9.03 -1.01 0.46
CA PHE A 44 -8.91 -1.58 -0.88
C PHE A 44 -9.24 -3.08 -0.94
N ASP A 45 -9.63 -3.66 0.20
CA ASP A 45 -9.98 -5.08 0.33
C ASP A 45 -8.86 -5.96 -0.26
N LEU A 46 -7.67 -5.77 0.31
CA LEU A 46 -6.45 -6.47 -0.10
C LEU A 46 -6.46 -7.89 0.45
N SER A 47 -6.04 -8.84 -0.39
CA SER A 47 -5.88 -10.22 0.05
C SER A 47 -4.72 -10.34 1.05
N PRO A 48 -4.70 -11.38 1.88
CA PRO A 48 -3.60 -11.62 2.83
C PRO A 48 -2.20 -11.60 2.20
N ALA A 49 -2.09 -12.09 0.95
CA ALA A 49 -0.84 -12.03 0.18
C ALA A 49 -0.40 -10.59 -0.15
N GLU A 50 -1.35 -9.73 -0.50
CA GLU A 50 -1.10 -8.32 -0.83
C GLU A 50 -0.80 -7.49 0.44
N CYS A 51 -1.49 -7.80 1.54
CA CYS A 51 -1.21 -7.28 2.88
C CYS A 51 0.24 -7.59 3.31
N GLU A 52 0.65 -8.85 3.20
CA GLU A 52 2.03 -9.26 3.51
C GLU A 52 3.04 -8.54 2.60
N PHE A 53 2.72 -8.39 1.31
CA PHE A 53 3.54 -7.61 0.38
C PHE A 53 3.68 -6.16 0.86
N LEU A 54 2.58 -5.49 1.22
CA LEU A 54 2.63 -4.11 1.69
C LEU A 54 3.40 -3.98 3.01
N SER A 55 3.14 -4.86 3.96
CA SER A 55 3.82 -4.86 5.26
C SER A 55 5.32 -5.17 5.12
N LYS A 56 5.74 -6.06 4.20
CA LYS A 56 7.16 -6.35 3.97
C LYS A 56 7.90 -5.23 3.25
N ASN A 57 7.26 -4.58 2.27
CA ASN A 57 7.92 -3.57 1.44
C ASN A 57 7.81 -2.15 2.02
N PHE A 58 6.72 -1.85 2.73
CA PHE A 58 6.41 -0.50 3.22
C PHE A 58 6.23 -0.43 4.73
N GLY A 59 6.16 -1.58 5.43
CA GLY A 59 6.09 -1.64 6.88
C GLY A 59 7.31 -0.96 7.50
N ASP A 60 7.07 -0.26 8.60
CA ASP A 60 8.15 0.28 9.41
C ASP A 60 8.94 -0.93 9.91
N SER A 61 10.10 -1.16 9.32
CA SER A 61 11.03 -2.19 9.75
C SER A 61 11.46 -1.81 11.16
N ALA A 62 10.68 -2.20 12.16
CA ALA A 62 11.10 -2.11 13.53
C ALA A 62 12.33 -3.00 13.63
N PRO A 63 13.54 -2.45 13.88
CA PRO A 63 14.59 -3.30 14.38
C PRO A 63 14.07 -3.90 15.69
N CYS A 64 14.25 -5.21 15.80
CA CYS A 64 14.20 -5.94 17.06
C CYS A 64 14.90 -5.21 18.21
#